data_AF-A0A367M7L9-F1
#
_entry.id   AF-A0A367M7L9-F1
#
_cell.length_a   1.000
_cell.length_b   1.000
_cell.length_c   1.000
_cell.angle_alpha   90.00
_cell.angle_beta   90.00
_cell.angle_gamma   90.00
#
_symmetry.space_group_name_H-M   'P 1'
#
loop_
_entity.id
_entity.type
_entity.pdbx_description
1 polymer ?
#
loop_
_entity_poly.entity_id
_entity_poly.type
_entity_poly.pdbx_seq_one_letter_code
_entity_poly.pdbx_strand_id
1 'polypeptide(L)'
;MRSLLLSSLALLPALALAQPDASSFPSCLAGLQKKAQAQGISADSYERFTSGLQADLSVLDLLDAQPEFTTPLWDYLAGLVDEQRVSDGKAMLAQHDKLLDQVAARYGVDKYTVVAVWGVESDYGRIFGKRPLLTSLSTLSCYGRRQSFFQGEFLATLKLLQAGDIRDAGITGSWAGAVGHTQFMPSTYARIAVDFDGDGRRDLVGSVPDALGSTANYL
;
A
#
# COMPACT_ATOMS: atom_id res chain seq x y z
N MET A 1 16.68 65.23 -30.71
CA MET A 1 16.56 64.74 -29.32
C MET A 1 16.10 63.28 -29.38
N ARG A 2 16.98 62.33 -29.05
CA ARG A 2 16.68 60.89 -29.02
C ARG A 2 16.30 60.51 -27.59
N SER A 3 15.04 60.16 -27.33
CA SER A 3 14.61 59.62 -26.04
C SER A 3 14.96 58.13 -25.95
N LEU A 4 15.81 57.78 -24.99
CA LEU A 4 16.08 56.40 -24.56
C LEU A 4 14.99 55.98 -23.57
N LEU A 5 14.17 55.00 -23.94
CA LEU A 5 13.28 54.29 -23.02
C LEU A 5 14.10 53.18 -22.34
N LEU A 6 14.37 53.33 -21.04
CA LEU A 6 14.88 52.24 -20.21
C LEU A 6 13.72 51.32 -19.83
N SER A 7 13.69 50.12 -20.40
CA SER A 7 12.82 49.03 -19.94
C SER A 7 13.44 48.35 -18.72
N SER A 8 12.86 48.60 -17.55
CA SER A 8 13.21 47.94 -16.30
C SER A 8 12.66 46.52 -16.29
N LEU A 9 13.52 45.52 -16.50
CA LEU A 9 13.18 44.10 -16.35
C LEU A 9 13.11 43.76 -14.86
N ALA A 10 11.91 43.61 -14.30
CA ALA A 10 11.73 43.17 -12.93
C ALA A 10 12.02 41.66 -12.83
N LEU A 11 13.14 41.29 -12.18
CA LEU A 11 13.39 39.92 -11.77
C LEU A 11 12.43 39.56 -10.61
N LEU A 12 11.43 38.73 -10.90
CA LEU A 12 10.66 38.04 -9.86
C LEU A 12 11.55 36.95 -9.23
N PRO A 13 11.66 36.89 -7.89
CA PRO A 13 12.41 35.83 -7.23
C PRO A 13 11.66 34.52 -7.44
N ALA A 14 12.33 33.53 -8.04
CA ALA A 14 11.84 32.17 -8.04
C ALA A 14 11.85 31.67 -6.58
N LEU A 15 10.66 31.45 -6.01
CA LEU A 15 10.52 30.69 -4.77
C LEU A 15 11.03 29.28 -5.03
N ALA A 16 12.27 29.01 -4.62
CA ALA A 16 12.79 27.66 -4.58
C ALA A 16 11.92 26.88 -3.58
N LEU A 17 11.13 25.92 -4.08
CA LEU A 17 10.48 24.94 -3.22
C LEU A 17 11.58 24.18 -2.48
N ALA A 18 11.66 24.37 -1.16
CA ALA A 18 12.60 23.63 -0.34
C ALA A 18 12.34 22.13 -0.54
N GLN A 19 13.36 21.38 -0.92
CA GLN A 19 13.26 19.93 -0.99
C GLN A 19 12.97 19.39 0.42
N PRO A 20 12.13 18.35 0.55
CA PRO A 20 11.81 17.78 1.84
C PRO A 20 13.10 17.29 2.53
N ASP A 21 13.40 17.88 3.68
CA ASP A 21 14.54 17.48 4.52
C ASP A 21 14.09 16.39 5.50
N ALA A 22 14.75 15.23 5.42
CA ALA A 22 14.52 14.09 6.28
C ALA A 22 14.75 14.40 7.78
N SER A 23 15.47 15.47 8.10
CA SER A 23 15.72 15.91 9.50
C SER A 23 14.43 16.20 10.28
N SER A 24 13.34 16.55 9.60
CA SER A 24 12.03 16.81 10.22
C SER A 24 11.21 15.55 10.54
N PHE A 25 11.67 14.38 10.09
CA PHE A 25 10.92 13.12 10.19
C PHE A 25 10.62 12.71 11.65
N PRO A 26 11.57 12.74 12.60
CA PRO A 26 11.29 12.37 13.98
C PRO A 26 10.23 13.26 14.63
N SER A 27 10.26 14.57 14.35
CA SER A 27 9.25 15.52 14.86
C SER A 27 7.87 15.26 14.26
N CYS A 28 7.80 14.91 12.98
CA CYS A 28 6.54 14.49 12.36
C CYS A 28 5.96 13.23 13.03
N LEU A 29 6.78 12.18 13.20
CA LEU A 29 6.35 10.95 13.89
C LEU A 29 5.88 11.23 15.32
N ALA A 30 6.57 12.08 16.07
CA ALA A 30 6.13 12.49 17.41
C ALA A 30 4.74 13.15 17.36
N GLY A 31 4.49 14.00 16.35
CA GLY A 31 3.18 14.65 16.15
C GLY A 31 2.02 13.69 15.85
N LEU A 32 2.30 12.51 15.29
CA LEU A 32 1.28 11.50 14.97
C LEU A 32 0.86 10.65 16.17
N GLN A 33 1.65 10.60 17.25
CA GLN A 33 1.38 9.74 18.41
C GLN A 33 0.03 10.04 19.07
N LYS A 34 -0.32 11.31 19.24
CA LYS A 34 -1.62 11.70 19.84
C LYS A 34 -2.79 11.22 18.99
N LYS A 35 -2.68 11.30 17.66
CA LYS A 35 -3.69 10.80 16.72
C LYS A 35 -3.78 9.27 16.77
N ALA A 36 -2.66 8.59 16.92
CA ALA A 36 -2.61 7.13 17.09
C ALA A 36 -3.33 6.68 18.37
N GLN A 37 -3.05 7.33 19.49
CA GLN A 37 -3.67 7.06 20.78
C GLN A 37 -5.18 7.32 20.76
N ALA A 38 -5.62 8.43 20.16
CA ALA A 38 -7.04 8.74 19.98
C ALA A 38 -7.78 7.67 19.16
N GLN A 39 -7.03 6.86 18.41
CA GLN A 39 -7.54 5.77 17.60
C GLN A 39 -7.40 4.38 18.27
N GLY A 40 -6.91 4.30 19.51
CA GLY A 40 -6.79 3.04 20.26
C GLY A 40 -5.46 2.30 20.06
N ILE A 41 -4.45 2.93 19.44
CA ILE A 41 -3.09 2.40 19.41
C ILE A 41 -2.42 2.76 20.74
N SER A 42 -1.92 1.76 21.47
CA SER A 42 -1.24 1.96 22.75
C SER A 42 0.07 2.74 22.58
N ALA A 43 0.51 3.43 23.63
CA ALA A 43 1.80 4.12 23.61
C ALA A 43 2.95 3.14 23.33
N ASP A 44 2.92 1.98 23.98
CA ASP A 44 3.92 0.91 23.80
C ASP A 44 3.95 0.37 22.37
N SER A 45 2.78 0.12 21.76
CA SER A 45 2.71 -0.30 20.35
C SER A 45 3.23 0.79 19.42
N TYR A 46 2.87 2.05 19.65
CA TYR A 46 3.36 3.16 18.85
C TYR A 46 4.87 3.27 18.92
N GLU A 47 5.45 3.28 20.12
CA GLU A 47 6.89 3.32 20.32
C GLU A 47 7.58 2.11 19.67
N ARG A 48 7.10 0.89 19.95
CA ARG A 48 7.65 -0.35 19.40
C ARG A 48 7.72 -0.34 17.87
N PHE A 49 6.68 0.12 17.19
CA PHE A 49 6.60 0.06 15.73
C PHE A 49 7.17 1.29 15.03
N THR A 50 7.44 2.38 15.75
CA THR A 50 8.02 3.61 15.17
C THR A 50 9.47 3.84 15.55
N SER A 51 9.97 3.17 16.58
CA SER A 51 11.37 3.25 17.01
C SER A 51 12.31 2.81 15.88
N GLY A 52 13.26 3.68 15.55
CA GLY A 52 14.27 3.40 14.52
C GLY A 52 13.80 3.55 13.07
N LEU A 53 12.54 3.95 12.81
CA LEU A 53 12.10 4.28 11.46
C LEU A 53 12.92 5.45 10.90
N GLN A 54 13.34 5.32 9.64
CA GLN A 54 13.99 6.37 8.87
C GLN A 54 13.15 6.65 7.63
N ALA A 55 13.09 7.92 7.21
CA ALA A 55 12.37 8.29 6.00
C ALA A 55 13.09 7.76 4.76
N ASP A 56 12.33 7.18 3.84
CA ASP A 56 12.80 6.79 2.52
C ASP A 56 12.20 7.73 1.47
N LEU A 57 12.86 8.86 1.23
CA LEU A 57 12.35 9.89 0.34
C LEU A 57 12.21 9.43 -1.12
N SER A 58 12.80 8.29 -1.52
CA SER A 58 12.64 7.74 -2.87
C SER A 58 11.21 7.30 -3.19
N VAL A 59 10.34 7.12 -2.17
CA VAL A 59 8.92 6.83 -2.39
C VAL A 59 8.15 8.04 -2.94
N LEU A 60 8.69 9.25 -2.79
CA LEU A 60 8.04 10.47 -3.28
C LEU A 60 8.07 10.54 -4.81
N ASP A 61 9.12 10.03 -5.46
CA ASP A 61 9.20 9.99 -6.91
C ASP A 61 8.10 9.08 -7.51
N LEU A 62 7.81 7.96 -6.84
CA LEU A 62 6.77 7.00 -7.22
C LEU A 62 5.36 7.55 -7.00
N LEU A 63 5.20 8.50 -6.08
CA LEU A 63 3.93 9.17 -5.85
C LEU A 63 3.53 10.03 -7.05
N ASP A 64 4.49 10.59 -7.77
CA ASP A 64 4.28 11.48 -8.91
C ASP A 64 4.34 10.77 -10.27
N ALA A 65 4.91 9.56 -10.35
CA ALA A 65 5.08 8.78 -11.58
C ALA A 65 4.37 7.42 -11.50
N GLN A 66 3.11 7.38 -11.97
CA GLN A 66 2.29 6.15 -12.02
C GLN A 66 2.16 5.62 -13.46
N PRO A 67 2.61 4.38 -13.74
CA PRO A 67 2.59 3.78 -15.08
C PRO A 67 1.21 3.75 -15.73
N GLU A 68 0.16 3.59 -14.93
CA GLU A 68 -1.24 3.47 -15.35
C GLU A 68 -1.73 4.70 -16.14
N PHE A 69 -1.14 5.88 -15.87
CA PHE A 69 -1.52 7.13 -16.53
C PHE A 69 -0.59 7.54 -17.68
N THR A 70 0.52 6.84 -17.86
CA THR A 70 1.60 7.24 -18.77
C THR A 70 1.93 6.19 -19.83
N THR A 71 1.60 4.93 -19.55
CA THR A 71 1.88 3.79 -20.43
C THR A 71 0.73 3.62 -21.44
N PRO A 72 1.00 3.41 -22.75
CA PRO A 72 -0.03 3.06 -23.71
C PRO A 72 -0.82 1.82 -23.25
N LEU A 73 -2.13 1.82 -23.47
CA LEU A 73 -3.02 0.78 -22.96
C LEU A 73 -2.55 -0.65 -23.31
N TRP A 74 -2.10 -0.87 -24.55
CA TRP A 74 -1.65 -2.19 -25.00
C TRP A 74 -0.39 -2.66 -24.28
N ASP A 75 0.56 -1.74 -24.03
CA ASP A 75 1.79 -2.04 -23.30
C ASP A 75 1.50 -2.30 -21.81
N TYR A 76 0.56 -1.55 -21.24
CA TYR A 76 0.10 -1.75 -19.86
C TYR A 76 -0.56 -3.13 -19.68
N LEU A 77 -1.48 -3.50 -20.58
CA LEU A 77 -2.14 -4.80 -20.54
C LEU A 77 -1.15 -5.95 -20.75
N ALA A 78 -0.17 -5.79 -21.66
CA ALA A 78 0.85 -6.81 -21.90
C ALA A 78 1.73 -7.09 -20.67
N GLY A 79 2.00 -6.09 -19.83
CA GLY A 79 2.70 -6.27 -18.56
C GLY A 79 1.85 -6.91 -17.46
N LEU A 80 0.53 -6.74 -17.52
CA LEU A 80 -0.40 -7.28 -16.53
C LEU A 80 -0.93 -8.68 -16.85
N VAL A 81 -1.00 -9.07 -18.12
CA VAL A 81 -1.54 -10.38 -18.52
C VAL A 81 -0.70 -10.95 -19.65
N ASP A 82 0.17 -11.90 -19.32
CA ASP A 82 0.95 -12.68 -20.27
C ASP A 82 0.57 -14.17 -20.23
N GLU A 83 1.11 -14.96 -21.17
CA GLU A 83 0.83 -16.40 -21.25
C GLU A 83 1.27 -17.17 -20.00
N GLN A 84 2.35 -16.70 -19.35
CA GLN A 84 2.86 -17.33 -18.14
C GLN A 84 1.88 -17.15 -16.98
N ARG A 85 1.38 -15.93 -16.76
CA ARG A 85 0.39 -15.61 -15.73
C ARG A 85 -0.92 -16.36 -15.98
N VAL A 86 -1.35 -16.50 -17.23
CA VAL A 86 -2.53 -17.32 -17.58
C VAL A 86 -2.31 -18.79 -17.22
N SER A 87 -1.12 -19.34 -17.52
CA SER A 87 -0.75 -20.72 -17.16
C SER A 87 -0.72 -20.91 -15.64
N ASP A 88 -0.10 -19.98 -14.92
CA ASP A 88 0.01 -20.00 -13.46
C ASP A 88 -1.38 -19.87 -12.81
N GLY A 89 -2.26 -19.02 -13.34
CA GLY A 89 -3.64 -18.91 -12.88
C GLY A 89 -4.44 -20.20 -13.03
N LYS A 90 -4.26 -20.94 -14.13
CA LYS A 90 -4.85 -22.28 -14.30
C LYS A 90 -4.30 -23.28 -13.28
N ALA A 91 -3.02 -23.21 -12.97
CA ALA A 91 -2.41 -24.04 -11.93
C ALA A 91 -2.98 -23.68 -10.54
N MET A 92 -3.13 -22.40 -10.21
CA MET A 92 -3.73 -21.95 -8.94
C MET A 92 -5.19 -22.37 -8.82
N LEU A 93 -5.98 -22.28 -9.89
CA LEU A 93 -7.36 -22.79 -9.94
C LEU A 93 -7.40 -24.27 -9.59
N ALA A 94 -6.52 -25.08 -10.19
CA ALA A 94 -6.48 -26.52 -9.93
C ALA A 94 -5.98 -26.84 -8.50
N GLN A 95 -4.97 -26.11 -8.02
CA GLN A 95 -4.39 -26.31 -6.70
C GLN A 95 -5.37 -25.94 -5.56
N HIS A 96 -6.13 -24.86 -5.73
CA HIS A 96 -7.03 -24.32 -4.71
C HIS A 96 -8.52 -24.55 -5.03
N ASP A 97 -8.86 -25.51 -5.90
CA ASP A 97 -10.20 -25.72 -6.43
C ASP A 97 -11.29 -25.78 -5.35
N LYS A 98 -11.08 -26.63 -4.32
CA LYS A 98 -12.04 -26.76 -3.20
C LYS A 98 -12.21 -25.47 -2.40
N LEU A 99 -11.12 -24.76 -2.14
CA LEU A 99 -11.15 -23.49 -1.41
C LEU A 99 -11.89 -22.43 -2.23
N LEU A 100 -11.58 -22.33 -3.51
CA LEU A 100 -12.19 -21.38 -4.43
C LEU A 100 -13.68 -21.66 -4.64
N ASP A 101 -14.12 -22.92 -4.67
CA ASP A 101 -15.54 -23.27 -4.70
C ASP A 101 -16.25 -22.85 -3.41
N GLN A 102 -15.62 -22.98 -2.25
CA GLN A 102 -16.16 -22.48 -0.97
C GLN A 102 -16.25 -20.96 -0.94
N VAL A 103 -15.20 -20.27 -1.40
CA VAL A 103 -15.17 -18.79 -1.53
C VAL A 103 -16.29 -18.34 -2.45
N ALA A 104 -16.42 -18.96 -3.63
CA ALA A 104 -17.44 -18.62 -4.61
C ALA A 104 -18.86 -18.85 -4.08
N ALA A 105 -19.09 -19.98 -3.41
CA ALA A 105 -20.39 -20.28 -2.81
C ALA A 105 -20.76 -19.29 -1.69
N ARG A 106 -19.77 -18.82 -0.92
CA ARG A 106 -20.00 -17.89 0.20
C ARG A 106 -20.28 -16.46 -0.25
N TYR A 107 -19.54 -15.97 -1.24
CA TYR A 107 -19.58 -14.56 -1.63
C TYR A 107 -20.30 -14.30 -2.96
N GLY A 108 -20.61 -15.33 -3.74
CA GLY A 108 -21.29 -15.17 -5.04
C GLY A 108 -20.38 -14.65 -6.15
N VAL A 109 -19.06 -14.65 -5.95
CA VAL A 109 -18.05 -14.23 -6.92
C VAL A 109 -17.42 -15.47 -7.56
N ASP A 110 -17.35 -15.54 -8.89
CA ASP A 110 -16.79 -16.71 -9.55
C ASP A 110 -15.28 -16.86 -9.29
N LYS A 111 -14.80 -18.11 -9.25
CA LYS A 111 -13.40 -18.41 -8.93
C LYS A 111 -12.39 -17.85 -9.92
N TYR A 112 -12.77 -17.65 -11.18
CA TYR A 112 -11.86 -17.11 -12.19
C TYR A 112 -11.56 -15.64 -11.92
N THR A 113 -12.59 -14.86 -11.53
CA THR A 113 -12.43 -13.46 -11.13
C THR A 113 -11.52 -13.32 -9.91
N VAL A 114 -11.74 -14.12 -8.86
CA VAL A 114 -10.89 -14.08 -7.65
C VAL A 114 -9.43 -14.41 -7.98
N VAL A 115 -9.18 -15.45 -8.77
CA VAL A 115 -7.82 -15.83 -9.18
C VAL A 115 -7.19 -14.79 -10.12
N ALA A 116 -7.97 -14.16 -11.00
CA ALA A 116 -7.47 -13.10 -11.86
C ALA A 116 -6.97 -11.90 -11.06
N VAL A 117 -7.73 -11.44 -10.05
CA VAL A 117 -7.29 -10.38 -9.12
C VAL A 117 -6.01 -10.81 -8.40
N TRP A 118 -5.98 -12.03 -7.85
CA TRP A 118 -4.82 -12.53 -7.14
C TRP A 118 -3.53 -12.55 -7.99
N GLY A 119 -3.65 -12.91 -9.27
CA GLY A 119 -2.55 -12.91 -10.22
C GLY A 119 -2.07 -11.51 -10.58
N VAL A 120 -2.98 -10.56 -10.79
CA VAL A 120 -2.64 -9.17 -11.11
C VAL A 120 -1.99 -8.47 -9.92
N GLU A 121 -2.51 -8.65 -8.71
CA GLU A 121 -2.07 -7.91 -7.53
C GLU A 121 -0.72 -8.39 -6.99
N SER A 122 -0.51 -9.71 -6.90
CA SER A 122 0.67 -10.24 -6.21
C SER A 122 1.39 -11.36 -6.95
N ASP A 123 1.00 -11.61 -8.21
CA ASP A 123 1.52 -12.73 -8.99
C ASP A 123 1.37 -14.05 -8.23
N TYR A 124 0.17 -14.26 -7.68
CA TYR A 124 -0.22 -15.41 -6.85
C TYR A 124 0.60 -15.55 -5.56
N GLY A 125 1.06 -14.41 -5.02
CA GLY A 125 1.88 -14.34 -3.81
C GLY A 125 3.38 -14.39 -4.02
N ARG A 126 3.86 -14.41 -5.27
CA ARG A 126 5.29 -14.37 -5.56
C ARG A 126 5.89 -12.97 -5.35
N ILE A 127 5.07 -11.92 -5.47
CA ILE A 127 5.52 -10.52 -5.41
C ILE A 127 4.56 -9.71 -4.54
N PHE A 128 4.98 -9.37 -3.32
CA PHE A 128 4.24 -8.44 -2.44
C PHE A 128 4.74 -7.00 -2.50
N GLY A 129 5.85 -6.77 -3.21
CA GLY A 129 6.67 -5.57 -3.11
C GLY A 129 7.91 -5.80 -2.24
N LYS A 130 8.82 -4.83 -2.25
CA LYS A 130 10.17 -4.98 -1.64
C LYS A 130 10.48 -3.90 -0.60
N ARG A 131 9.57 -2.95 -0.40
CA ARG A 131 9.80 -1.79 0.46
C ARG A 131 9.23 -2.08 1.85
N PRO A 132 9.95 -1.78 2.94
CA PRO A 132 9.40 -1.91 4.28
C PRO A 132 8.13 -1.07 4.42
N LEU A 133 7.05 -1.71 4.85
CA LEU A 133 5.71 -1.13 4.81
C LEU A 133 5.60 0.12 5.72
N LEU A 134 6.06 -0.01 6.96
CA LEU A 134 6.04 1.08 7.94
C LEU A 134 6.90 2.26 7.49
N THR A 135 8.06 2.00 6.86
CA THR A 135 8.92 3.05 6.31
C THR A 135 8.22 3.83 5.20
N SER A 136 7.58 3.13 4.25
CA SER A 136 6.89 3.77 3.14
C SER A 136 5.71 4.63 3.62
N LEU A 137 4.84 4.05 4.46
CA LEU A 137 3.64 4.73 4.96
C LEU A 137 3.96 5.88 5.91
N SER A 138 4.96 5.74 6.78
CA SER A 138 5.40 6.84 7.66
C SER A 138 6.04 7.97 6.86
N THR A 139 6.86 7.66 5.84
CA THR A 139 7.44 8.67 4.95
C THR A 139 6.33 9.46 4.25
N LEU A 140 5.37 8.78 3.63
CA LEU A 140 4.23 9.41 2.94
C LEU A 140 3.24 10.12 3.88
N SER A 141 3.25 9.77 5.17
CA SER A 141 2.50 10.50 6.20
C SER A 141 3.12 11.85 6.54
N CYS A 142 4.44 11.97 6.39
CA CYS A 142 5.23 13.13 6.77
C CYS A 142 5.62 14.04 5.60
N TYR A 143 5.66 13.50 4.39
CA TYR A 143 6.13 14.19 3.20
C TYR A 143 5.22 13.98 2.00
N GLY A 144 5.36 14.87 1.01
CA GLY A 144 4.67 14.76 -0.27
C GLY A 144 3.19 15.16 -0.22
N ARG A 145 2.49 14.84 -1.30
CA ARG A 145 1.04 15.06 -1.42
C ARG A 145 0.26 13.95 -0.70
N ARG A 146 -1.02 14.21 -0.37
CA ARG A 146 -1.93 13.23 0.26
C ARG A 146 -1.52 12.74 1.66
N GLN A 147 -0.74 13.50 2.42
CA GLN A 147 -0.31 13.12 3.78
C GLN A 147 -1.47 12.66 4.68
N SER A 148 -2.63 13.33 4.65
CA SER A 148 -3.77 12.91 5.48
C SER A 148 -4.28 11.50 5.15
N PHE A 149 -4.22 11.08 3.88
CA PHE A 149 -4.58 9.74 3.46
C PHE A 149 -3.56 8.73 4.00
N PHE A 150 -2.27 8.96 3.78
CA PHE A 150 -1.21 8.05 4.23
C PHE A 150 -1.08 7.99 5.75
N GLN A 151 -1.39 9.07 6.47
CA GLN A 151 -1.52 9.03 7.93
C GLN A 151 -2.65 8.08 8.35
N GLY A 152 -3.76 8.03 7.62
CA GLY A 152 -4.83 7.06 7.87
C GLY A 152 -4.34 5.63 7.68
N GLU A 153 -3.65 5.37 6.58
CA GLU A 153 -3.11 4.05 6.25
C GLU A 153 -2.01 3.61 7.23
N PHE A 154 -1.09 4.50 7.59
CA PHE A 154 -0.06 4.24 8.59
C PHE A 154 -0.67 3.86 9.94
N LEU A 155 -1.66 4.62 10.43
CA LEU A 155 -2.34 4.30 11.68
C LEU A 155 -3.15 3.00 11.58
N ALA A 156 -3.76 2.71 10.43
CA ALA A 156 -4.42 1.43 10.20
C ALA A 156 -3.42 0.26 10.24
N THR A 157 -2.21 0.40 9.67
CA THR A 157 -1.14 -0.59 9.80
C THR A 157 -0.73 -0.83 11.24
N LEU A 158 -0.53 0.23 12.02
CA LEU A 158 -0.19 0.10 13.45
C LEU A 158 -1.27 -0.64 14.24
N LYS A 159 -2.55 -0.42 13.91
CA LYS A 159 -3.66 -1.18 14.51
C LYS A 159 -3.63 -2.65 14.13
N LEU A 160 -3.39 -2.98 12.86
CA LEU A 160 -3.31 -4.35 12.40
C LEU A 160 -2.14 -5.10 13.06
N LEU A 161 -1.01 -4.43 13.23
CA LEU A 161 0.14 -4.96 13.98
C LEU A 161 -0.18 -5.17 15.47
N GLN A 162 -0.86 -4.20 16.11
CA GLN A 162 -1.27 -4.32 17.50
C GLN A 162 -2.30 -5.45 17.71
N ALA A 163 -3.24 -5.62 16.79
CA ALA A 163 -4.24 -6.69 16.81
C ALA A 163 -3.63 -8.07 16.53
N GLY A 164 -2.46 -8.10 15.86
CA GLY A 164 -1.78 -9.33 15.47
C GLY A 164 -2.29 -9.94 14.17
N ASP A 165 -3.09 -9.19 13.40
CA ASP A 165 -3.48 -9.55 12.03
C ASP A 165 -2.23 -9.53 11.12
N ILE A 166 -1.39 -8.50 11.28
CA ILE A 166 -0.03 -8.46 10.71
C ILE A 166 0.96 -8.85 11.82
N ARG A 167 1.77 -9.89 11.59
CA ARG A 167 2.63 -10.48 12.64
C ARG A 167 4.05 -9.92 12.67
N ASP A 168 4.62 -9.67 11.50
CA ASP A 168 5.96 -9.12 11.37
C ASP A 168 5.86 -7.59 11.24
N ALA A 169 6.61 -6.82 12.00
CA ALA A 169 6.65 -5.36 11.81
C ALA A 169 7.56 -4.96 10.63
N GLY A 170 8.44 -5.87 10.21
CA GLY A 170 9.34 -5.74 9.09
C GLY A 170 8.73 -6.15 7.75
N ILE A 171 7.40 -6.32 7.64
CA ILE A 171 6.80 -6.75 6.37
C ILE A 171 7.16 -5.78 5.26
N THR A 172 7.31 -6.35 4.08
CA THR A 172 7.41 -5.57 2.85
C THR A 172 6.06 -5.47 2.15
N GLY A 173 5.88 -4.40 1.40
CA GLY A 173 4.69 -4.14 0.61
C GLY A 173 5.01 -3.30 -0.61
N SER A 174 3.95 -2.81 -1.28
CA SER A 174 4.11 -1.80 -2.31
C SER A 174 4.67 -0.51 -1.72
N TRP A 175 5.22 0.36 -2.58
CA TRP A 175 5.70 1.68 -2.16
C TRP A 175 4.60 2.55 -1.55
N ALA A 176 3.34 2.32 -1.92
CA ALA A 176 2.19 3.06 -1.42
C ALA A 176 1.60 2.44 -0.14
N GLY A 177 2.10 1.28 0.27
CA GLY A 177 1.65 0.59 1.48
C GLY A 177 0.61 -0.50 1.26
N ALA A 178 0.47 -1.03 0.06
CA ALA A 178 -0.39 -2.20 -0.20
C ALA A 178 0.25 -3.48 0.38
N VAL A 179 -0.59 -4.37 0.94
CA VAL A 179 -0.14 -5.50 1.76
C VAL A 179 -0.51 -6.86 1.16
N GLY A 180 0.47 -7.78 1.16
CA GLY A 180 0.24 -9.21 0.99
C GLY A 180 -0.37 -9.61 -0.35
N HIS A 181 -1.08 -10.73 -0.36
CA HIS A 181 -1.66 -11.32 -1.55
C HIS A 181 -2.70 -10.44 -2.24
N THR A 182 -3.44 -9.64 -1.47
CA THR A 182 -4.56 -8.84 -1.96
C THR A 182 -4.13 -7.44 -2.40
N GLN A 183 -2.92 -7.01 -2.04
CA GLN A 183 -2.46 -5.63 -2.17
C GLN A 183 -3.47 -4.61 -1.62
N PHE A 184 -4.22 -4.99 -0.58
CA PHE A 184 -5.11 -4.04 0.07
C PHE A 184 -4.31 -2.97 0.78
N MET A 185 -4.81 -1.74 0.67
CA MET A 185 -4.43 -0.69 1.60
C MET A 185 -4.81 -1.11 3.04
N PRO A 186 -4.01 -0.75 4.06
CA PRO A 186 -4.24 -1.14 5.46
C PRO A 186 -5.64 -0.81 5.98
N SER A 187 -6.24 0.30 5.57
CA SER A 187 -7.62 0.66 5.94
C SER A 187 -8.66 -0.27 5.30
N THR A 188 -8.44 -0.69 4.05
CA THR A 188 -9.25 -1.70 3.37
C THR A 188 -9.12 -3.04 4.09
N TYR A 189 -7.89 -3.50 4.36
CA TYR A 189 -7.63 -4.70 5.16
C TYR A 189 -8.43 -4.65 6.46
N ALA A 190 -8.24 -3.62 7.29
CA ALA A 190 -8.89 -3.52 8.59
C ALA A 190 -10.42 -3.65 8.49
N ARG A 191 -11.03 -3.09 7.44
CA ARG A 191 -12.48 -3.05 7.25
C ARG A 191 -13.07 -4.34 6.68
N ILE A 192 -12.38 -5.00 5.75
CA ILE A 192 -13.00 -6.04 4.92
C ILE A 192 -12.27 -7.38 4.90
N ALA A 193 -11.07 -7.47 5.47
CA ALA A 193 -10.39 -8.76 5.58
C ALA A 193 -11.26 -9.72 6.39
N VAL A 194 -11.20 -11.00 6.03
CA VAL A 194 -11.93 -12.09 6.67
C VAL A 194 -10.96 -13.19 7.10
N ASP A 195 -11.30 -13.81 8.21
CA ASP A 195 -10.71 -15.07 8.68
C ASP A 195 -11.48 -16.19 7.98
N PHE A 196 -10.91 -16.71 6.89
CA PHE A 196 -11.58 -17.69 6.04
C PHE A 196 -11.24 -19.12 6.46
N ASP A 197 -10.04 -19.37 6.97
CA ASP A 197 -9.64 -20.70 7.48
C ASP A 197 -10.08 -20.97 8.93
N GLY A 198 -10.52 -19.94 9.65
CA GLY A 198 -11.13 -20.04 10.98
C GLY A 198 -10.11 -20.13 12.12
N ASP A 199 -8.86 -19.71 11.90
CA ASP A 199 -7.80 -19.78 12.91
C ASP A 199 -7.84 -18.64 13.95
N GLY A 200 -8.79 -17.71 13.79
CA GLY A 200 -8.99 -16.54 14.63
C GLY A 200 -8.25 -15.29 14.16
N ARG A 201 -7.65 -15.31 12.96
CA ARG A 201 -6.89 -14.20 12.38
C ARG A 201 -7.28 -13.96 10.94
N ARG A 202 -6.93 -12.78 10.44
CA ARG A 202 -7.17 -12.37 9.06
C ARG A 202 -5.83 -12.17 8.37
N ASP A 203 -5.05 -13.21 8.13
CA ASP A 203 -3.66 -13.11 7.64
C ASP A 203 -3.60 -13.02 6.11
N LEU A 204 -3.60 -11.79 5.57
CA LEU A 204 -3.51 -11.57 4.11
C LEU A 204 -2.10 -11.78 3.54
N VAL A 205 -1.10 -12.09 4.37
CA VAL A 205 0.30 -12.28 3.96
C VAL A 205 0.64 -13.75 3.91
N GLY A 206 0.28 -14.52 4.94
CA GLY A 206 0.61 -15.94 5.09
C GLY A 206 -0.54 -16.91 4.78
N SER A 207 -1.81 -16.46 4.79
CA SER A 207 -2.97 -17.32 4.54
C SER A 207 -3.58 -17.05 3.15
N VAL A 208 -3.42 -18.02 2.25
CA VAL A 208 -4.12 -18.02 0.95
C VAL A 208 -5.64 -18.07 1.15
N PRO A 209 -6.21 -18.92 2.04
CA PRO A 209 -7.64 -18.86 2.37
C PRO A 209 -8.13 -17.45 2.70
N ASP A 210 -7.45 -16.75 3.62
CA ASP A 210 -7.86 -15.40 4.03
C ASP A 210 -7.72 -14.41 2.89
N ALA A 211 -6.65 -14.49 2.11
CA ALA A 211 -6.45 -13.64 0.95
C ALA A 211 -7.56 -13.80 -0.10
N LEU A 212 -7.91 -15.03 -0.47
CA LEU A 212 -8.93 -15.31 -1.48
C LEU A 212 -10.34 -14.98 -0.96
N GLY A 213 -10.64 -15.35 0.29
CA GLY A 213 -11.88 -14.98 0.94
C GLY A 213 -12.06 -13.46 1.06
N SER A 214 -10.99 -12.74 1.40
CA SER A 214 -11.02 -11.27 1.52
C SER A 214 -11.11 -10.58 0.18
N THR A 215 -10.48 -11.13 -0.86
CA THR A 215 -10.64 -10.66 -2.24
C THR A 215 -12.10 -10.78 -2.68
N ALA A 216 -12.72 -11.93 -2.45
CA ALA A 216 -14.12 -12.14 -2.80
C ALA A 216 -15.09 -11.32 -1.94
N ASN A 217 -14.77 -11.04 -0.67
CA ASN A 217 -15.58 -10.17 0.19
C ASN A 217 -15.49 -8.69 -0.21
N TYR A 218 -14.44 -8.29 -0.93
CA TYR A 218 -14.29 -6.93 -1.46
C TYR A 218 -15.13 -6.69 -2.71
N LEU A 219 -15.19 -7.69 -3.59
CA LEU A 219 -15.88 -7.67 -4.88
C LEU A 219 -17.41 -7.75 -4.70
#